data_AF-A0AB39V811-F1
#
_entry.id   AF-A0AB39V811-F1
#
_cell.length_a   1.000
_cell.length_b   1.000
_cell.length_c   1.000
_cell.angle_alpha   90.00
_cell.angle_beta   90.00
_cell.angle_gamma   90.00
#
_symmetry.space_group_name_H-M   'P 1'
#
loop_
_entity.id
_entity.type
_entity.pdbx_description
1 polymer ?
#
loop_
_entity_poly.entity_id
_entity_poly.type
_entity_poly.pdbx_seq_one_letter_code
_entity_poly.pdbx_strand_id
1 'polypeptide(L)'
;MNVILSNENGIYLNGAGTINIKNFIPTTGRVKLKDGDVIGIDVEKGRVVIGANGFDATNTDYVNVIAKAMELQGNLVGNKVDVTLGENTVDSSGTVTSKNGINSVAIDASNLGSMYAGQIKIVSTDKGQE
;
A
#
# COMPACT_ATOMS: atom_id res chain seq x y z
N MET A 1 13.64 -6.77 10.03
CA MET A 1 13.50 -5.31 10.12
C MET A 1 12.19 -4.92 9.47
N ASN A 2 11.45 -3.99 10.07
CA ASN A 2 10.23 -3.42 9.50
C ASN A 2 10.55 -2.00 9.02
N VAL A 3 10.13 -1.66 7.80
CA VAL A 3 10.38 -0.35 7.21
C VAL A 3 9.05 0.24 6.76
N ILE A 4 8.78 1.47 7.17
CA ILE A 4 7.64 2.26 6.70
C ILE A 4 8.20 3.45 5.92
N LEU A 5 7.81 3.57 4.65
CA LEU A 5 8.08 4.73 3.82
C LEU A 5 6.79 5.55 3.74
N SER A 6 6.73 6.69 4.44
CA SER A 6 5.54 7.54 4.50
C SER A 6 5.76 8.85 3.74
N ASN A 7 4.89 9.13 2.78
CA ASN A 7 4.82 10.41 2.08
C ASN A 7 3.38 10.70 1.64
N GLU A 8 2.72 11.65 2.29
CA GLU A 8 1.32 12.02 2.02
C GLU A 8 1.07 12.51 0.59
N ASN A 9 2.10 12.98 -0.12
CA ASN A 9 1.94 13.48 -1.49
C ASN A 9 1.94 12.35 -2.53
N GLY A 10 2.57 11.22 -2.23
CA GLY A 10 2.68 10.08 -3.14
C GLY A 10 4.05 9.40 -3.09
N ILE A 11 4.07 8.18 -3.63
CA ILE A 11 5.26 7.32 -3.72
C ILE A 11 5.31 6.72 -5.13
N TYR A 12 6.47 6.76 -5.76
CA TYR A 12 6.73 6.15 -7.07
C TYR A 12 7.82 5.07 -6.92
N LEU A 13 7.48 3.83 -7.26
CA LEU A 13 8.39 2.68 -7.21
C LEU A 13 8.55 2.13 -8.63
N ASN A 14 9.76 2.16 -9.19
CA ASN A 14 10.00 1.74 -10.58
C ASN A 14 11.35 1.05 -10.70
N GLY A 15 11.33 -0.28 -10.87
CA GLY A 15 12.53 -1.12 -10.71
C GLY A 15 12.97 -1.18 -9.25
N ALA A 16 12.03 -1.02 -8.32
CA ALA A 16 12.31 -1.03 -6.90
C ALA A 16 12.49 -2.46 -6.39
N GLY A 17 13.22 -2.60 -5.28
CA GLY A 17 13.36 -3.84 -4.54
C GLY A 17 13.75 -3.60 -3.10
N THR A 18 13.84 -4.67 -2.32
CA THR A 18 14.27 -4.61 -0.92
C THR A 18 15.41 -5.58 -0.64
N ILE A 19 16.22 -5.27 0.37
CA ILE A 19 17.33 -6.11 0.84
C ILE A 19 17.25 -6.17 2.37
N ASN A 20 17.18 -7.38 2.93
CA ASN A 20 17.14 -7.64 4.38
C ASN A 20 15.99 -6.93 5.13
N ILE A 21 14.86 -6.69 4.46
CA ILE A 21 13.63 -6.15 5.05
C ILE A 21 12.64 -7.29 5.20
N LYS A 22 12.09 -7.48 6.41
CA LYS A 22 11.02 -8.47 6.62
C LYS A 22 9.68 -7.91 6.13
N ASN A 23 9.35 -6.70 6.56
CA ASN A 23 8.06 -6.07 6.30
C ASN A 23 8.27 -4.68 5.72
N PHE A 24 7.70 -4.40 4.54
CA PHE A 24 7.79 -3.09 3.91
C PHE A 24 6.40 -2.48 3.69
N ILE A 25 6.22 -1.26 4.21
CA ILE A 25 4.95 -0.54 4.16
C ILE A 25 5.18 0.81 3.45
N PRO A 26 5.02 0.87 2.12
CA PRO A 26 4.92 2.14 1.42
C PRO A 26 3.52 2.72 1.67
N THR A 27 3.45 3.93 2.22
CA THR A 27 2.19 4.57 2.59
C THR A 27 2.11 6.04 2.24
N THR A 28 0.93 6.49 1.81
CA THR A 28 0.59 7.91 1.71
C THR A 28 -0.19 8.41 2.93
N GLY A 29 -0.31 7.58 3.96
CA GLY A 29 -0.88 7.99 5.23
C GLY A 29 0.16 8.61 6.15
N ARG A 30 -0.33 9.50 7.02
CA ARG A 30 0.43 10.02 8.15
C ARG A 30 0.59 8.93 9.19
N VAL A 31 1.83 8.58 9.49
CA VAL A 31 2.16 7.59 10.53
C VAL A 31 1.99 8.24 11.91
N LYS A 32 1.16 7.64 12.75
CA LYS A 32 0.97 8.04 14.15
C LYS A 32 1.90 7.21 15.02
N LEU A 33 2.75 7.91 15.77
CA LEU A 33 3.72 7.29 16.69
C LEU A 33 3.33 7.56 18.14
N LYS A 34 3.58 6.60 19.01
CA LYS A 34 3.57 6.75 20.46
C LYS A 34 4.77 6.03 21.02
N ASP A 35 5.62 6.75 21.75
CA ASP A 35 6.83 6.20 22.39
C ASP A 35 7.77 5.45 21.41
N GLY A 36 7.78 5.86 20.14
CA GLY A 36 8.56 5.24 19.07
C GLY A 36 7.83 4.11 18.32
N ASP A 37 6.71 3.63 18.83
CA ASP A 37 5.89 2.59 18.21
C ASP A 37 4.84 3.18 17.27
N VAL A 38 4.58 2.46 16.18
CA VAL A 38 3.51 2.80 15.23
C VAL A 38 2.17 2.36 15.80
N ILE A 39 1.35 3.33 16.16
CA ILE A 39 0.00 3.09 16.71
C ILE A 39 -1.10 3.21 15.66
N GLY A 40 -0.77 3.75 14.49
CA GLY A 40 -1.67 3.75 13.36
C GLY A 40 -1.17 4.55 12.16
N ILE A 41 -1.92 4.48 11.08
CA ILE A 41 -1.65 5.17 9.82
C ILE A 41 -2.96 5.83 9.38
N ASP A 42 -2.87 7.13 9.09
CA ASP A 42 -4.01 7.97 8.79
C ASP A 42 -3.94 8.47 7.34
N VAL A 43 -4.77 7.90 6.47
CA VAL A 43 -4.73 8.10 5.01
C VAL A 43 -5.83 9.09 4.59
N GLU A 44 -5.43 10.12 3.85
CA GLU A 44 -6.35 11.11 3.29
C GLU A 44 -6.18 11.30 1.79
N LYS A 45 -4.92 11.31 1.32
CA LYS A 45 -4.56 11.67 -0.05
C LYS A 45 -3.32 10.91 -0.52
N GLY A 46 -2.90 11.22 -1.75
CA GLY A 46 -1.68 10.70 -2.35
C GLY A 46 -1.88 9.35 -3.03
N ARG A 47 -0.96 9.01 -3.94
CA ARG A 47 -1.02 7.77 -4.70
C ARG A 47 0.30 7.00 -4.59
N VAL A 48 0.22 5.69 -4.48
CA VAL A 48 1.37 4.80 -4.72
C VAL A 48 1.32 4.35 -6.17
N VAL A 49 2.39 4.58 -6.91
CA VAL A 49 2.50 4.18 -8.31
C VAL A 49 3.61 3.14 -8.43
N ILE A 50 3.27 1.98 -8.97
CA ILE A 50 4.24 1.00 -9.43
C ILE A 50 4.47 1.26 -10.90
N GLY A 51 5.66 1.78 -11.22
CA GLY A 51 6.08 2.11 -12.58
C GLY A 51 6.28 0.88 -13.45
N ALA A 52 6.51 1.11 -14.75
CA ALA A 52 6.63 0.06 -15.76
C ALA A 52 7.72 -0.99 -15.48
N ASN A 53 8.82 -0.63 -14.80
CA ASN A 53 9.88 -1.56 -14.41
C ASN A 53 9.52 -2.38 -13.15
N GLY A 54 8.34 -2.16 -12.56
CA GLY A 54 7.80 -2.96 -11.48
C GLY A 54 8.40 -2.69 -10.09
N PHE A 55 8.00 -3.53 -9.14
CA PHE A 55 8.52 -3.62 -7.78
C PHE A 55 8.66 -5.09 -7.39
N ASP A 56 9.91 -5.52 -7.13
CA ASP A 56 10.24 -6.84 -6.62
C ASP A 56 10.35 -6.84 -5.09
N ALA A 57 9.32 -7.36 -4.45
CA ALA A 57 9.21 -7.54 -3.00
C ALA A 57 9.44 -8.99 -2.55
N THR A 58 9.98 -9.88 -3.40
CA THR A 58 10.20 -11.30 -3.07
C THR A 58 11.20 -11.52 -1.93
N ASN A 59 12.04 -10.53 -1.63
CA ASN A 59 12.95 -10.53 -0.48
C ASN A 59 12.29 -10.11 0.85
N THR A 60 10.97 -9.86 0.86
CA THR A 60 10.19 -9.56 2.06
C THR A 60 9.29 -10.72 2.47
N ASP A 61 8.98 -10.84 3.76
CA ASP A 61 7.93 -11.74 4.24
C ASP A 61 6.55 -11.22 3.77
N TYR A 62 6.32 -9.91 3.87
CA TYR A 62 5.17 -9.24 3.26
C TYR A 62 5.42 -7.77 2.89
N VAL A 63 4.67 -7.33 1.88
CA VAL A 63 4.45 -5.90 1.57
C VAL A 63 3.02 -5.53 1.90
N ASN A 64 2.84 -4.37 2.55
CA ASN A 64 1.53 -3.80 2.80
C ASN A 64 1.47 -2.37 2.23
N VAL A 65 0.85 -2.20 1.07
CA VAL A 65 0.65 -0.87 0.47
C VAL A 65 -0.56 -0.22 1.12
N ILE A 66 -0.38 0.93 1.77
CA ILE A 66 -1.48 1.64 2.46
C ILE A 66 -1.57 3.06 1.89
N ALA A 67 -2.50 3.35 1.00
CA ALA A 67 -2.55 4.63 0.29
C ALA A 67 -3.98 5.08 0.02
N LYS A 68 -4.17 6.33 -0.40
CA LYS A 68 -5.50 6.77 -0.86
C LYS A 68 -5.85 6.08 -2.18
N ALA A 69 -4.92 6.05 -3.12
CA ALA A 69 -5.06 5.32 -4.38
C ALA A 69 -3.78 4.59 -4.75
N MET A 70 -3.89 3.63 -5.68
CA MET A 70 -2.75 2.95 -6.28
C MET A 70 -2.89 2.88 -7.80
N GLU A 71 -1.79 3.05 -8.51
CA GLU A 71 -1.69 2.81 -9.96
C GLU A 71 -0.65 1.71 -10.22
N LEU A 72 -1.01 0.74 -11.04
CA LEU A 72 -0.15 -0.38 -11.44
C LEU A 72 0.16 -0.28 -12.94
N GLN A 73 1.33 0.28 -13.28
CA GLN A 73 1.85 0.36 -14.65
C GLN A 73 2.78 -0.81 -14.99
N GLY A 74 3.29 -1.50 -13.97
CA GLY A 74 4.18 -2.64 -14.08
C GLY A 74 3.91 -3.66 -12.99
N ASN A 75 4.77 -4.68 -12.89
CA ASN A 75 4.49 -5.82 -12.02
C ASN A 75 4.86 -5.54 -10.56
N LEU A 76 3.96 -5.89 -9.64
CA LEU A 76 4.27 -6.03 -8.23
C LEU A 76 4.40 -7.52 -7.89
N VAL A 77 5.60 -7.96 -7.55
CA VAL A 77 5.87 -9.37 -7.24
C VAL A 77 6.27 -9.50 -5.77
N GLY A 78 5.71 -10.43 -5.01
CA GLY A 78 6.07 -10.62 -3.60
C GLY A 78 5.61 -11.97 -3.03
N ASN A 79 6.00 -12.29 -1.81
CA ASN A 79 5.54 -13.53 -1.15
C ASN A 79 4.09 -13.38 -0.66
N LYS A 80 3.83 -12.29 0.06
CA LYS A 80 2.51 -11.84 0.48
C LYS A 80 2.36 -10.34 0.19
N VAL A 81 1.27 -9.98 -0.47
CA VAL A 81 0.96 -8.58 -0.82
C VAL A 81 -0.41 -8.21 -0.29
N ASP A 82 -0.42 -7.29 0.68
CA ASP A 82 -1.63 -6.66 1.19
C ASP A 82 -1.71 -5.23 0.61
N VAL A 83 -2.91 -4.82 0.20
CA VAL A 83 -3.16 -3.48 -0.34
C VAL A 83 -4.40 -2.90 0.33
N THR A 84 -4.25 -1.73 0.96
CA THR A 84 -5.35 -0.97 1.58
C THR A 84 -5.47 0.39 0.91
N LEU A 85 -6.62 0.64 0.27
CA LEU A 85 -6.91 1.85 -0.48
C LEU A 85 -8.10 2.62 0.07
N GLY A 86 -8.05 3.93 -0.11
CA GLY A 86 -9.10 4.88 0.25
C GLY A 86 -8.75 5.79 1.42
N GLU A 87 -9.69 6.65 1.80
CA GLU A 87 -9.62 7.46 3.02
C GLU A 87 -9.88 6.60 4.27
N ASN A 88 -8.82 6.23 4.98
CA ASN A 88 -8.87 5.24 6.05
C ASN A 88 -7.98 5.60 7.24
N THR A 89 -8.32 5.04 8.40
CA THR A 89 -7.37 4.82 9.49
C THR A 89 -7.06 3.34 9.61
N VAL A 90 -5.77 3.00 9.68
CA VAL A 90 -5.29 1.65 9.98
C VAL A 90 -4.67 1.69 11.37
N ASP A 91 -5.12 0.84 12.29
CA ASP A 91 -4.54 0.78 13.64
C ASP A 91 -3.32 -0.17 13.70
N SER A 92 -2.68 -0.26 14.87
CA SER A 92 -1.52 -1.13 15.10
C SER A 92 -1.81 -2.63 14.93
N SER A 93 -3.08 -3.05 14.97
CA SER A 93 -3.48 -4.44 14.70
C SER A 93 -3.70 -4.72 13.22
N GLY A 94 -3.67 -3.68 12.37
CA GLY A 94 -4.00 -3.76 10.96
C GLY A 94 -5.50 -3.67 10.68
N THR A 95 -6.31 -3.26 11.67
CA THR A 95 -7.75 -3.06 11.47
C THR A 95 -7.96 -1.78 10.67
N VAL A 96 -8.69 -1.89 9.57
CA VAL A 96 -9.00 -0.78 8.66
C VAL A 96 -10.37 -0.21 9.02
N THR A 97 -10.42 1.09 9.28
CA THR A 97 -11.66 1.84 9.47
C THR A 97 -11.76 2.92 8.40
N SER A 98 -12.80 2.87 7.57
CA SER A 98 -13.07 3.92 6.59
C SER A 98 -13.49 5.22 7.26
N LYS A 99 -12.97 6.35 6.78
CA LYS A 99 -13.42 7.68 7.22
C LYS A 99 -14.75 8.10 6.60
N ASN A 100 -15.04 7.63 5.38
CA ASN A 100 -16.20 8.04 4.59
C ASN A 100 -17.20 6.90 4.31
N GLY A 101 -17.13 5.80 5.09
CA GLY A 101 -17.91 4.58 4.89
C GLY A 101 -17.24 3.61 3.90
N ILE A 102 -17.54 2.31 4.00
CA ILE A 102 -16.88 1.27 3.19
C ILE A 102 -17.67 1.07 1.89
N ASN A 103 -17.09 1.41 0.74
CA ASN A 103 -17.56 1.01 -0.58
C ASN A 103 -16.37 0.53 -1.43
N SER A 104 -16.64 -0.29 -2.45
CA SER A 104 -15.59 -1.09 -3.11
C SER A 104 -14.93 -0.41 -4.32
N VAL A 105 -13.65 -0.76 -4.45
CA VAL A 105 -12.65 -0.66 -5.55
C VAL A 105 -12.31 0.73 -6.12
N ALA A 106 -11.07 1.18 -5.84
CA ALA A 106 -10.34 2.15 -6.67
C ALA A 106 -8.89 1.67 -6.92
N ILE A 107 -8.73 0.54 -7.62
CA ILE A 107 -7.46 0.22 -8.31
C ILE A 107 -7.66 0.62 -9.76
N ASP A 108 -6.98 1.69 -10.19
CA ASP A 108 -6.88 2.04 -11.61
C ASP A 108 -5.71 1.26 -12.22
N ALA A 109 -6.04 0.26 -13.04
CA ALA A 109 -5.09 -0.58 -13.77
C ALA A 109 -5.08 -0.25 -15.27
N SER A 110 -5.28 1.02 -15.63
CA SER A 110 -5.34 1.50 -17.02
C SER A 110 -4.14 1.10 -17.90
N ASN A 111 -3.00 0.71 -17.32
CA ASN A 111 -1.84 0.13 -18.02
C ASN A 111 -1.42 -1.23 -17.43
N LEU A 112 -2.28 -2.26 -17.51
CA LEU A 112 -2.04 -3.72 -17.40
C LEU A 112 -0.83 -4.24 -16.57
N GLY A 113 -0.43 -3.57 -15.48
CA GLY A 113 0.48 -4.11 -14.50
C GLY A 113 -0.19 -5.29 -13.79
N SER A 114 0.59 -6.30 -13.40
CA SER A 114 0.05 -7.48 -12.71
C SER A 114 0.62 -7.59 -11.31
N MET A 115 -0.18 -8.14 -10.39
CA MET A 115 0.27 -8.46 -9.04
C MET A 115 0.45 -9.98 -8.94
N TYR A 116 1.65 -10.42 -8.57
CA TYR A 116 2.00 -11.83 -8.42
C TYR A 116 2.47 -12.08 -7.00
N ALA A 117 1.71 -12.84 -6.22
CA ALA A 117 2.13 -13.28 -4.90
C ALA A 117 1.49 -14.60 -4.50
N GLY A 118 2.13 -15.29 -3.54
CA GLY A 118 1.57 -16.49 -2.93
C GLY A 118 0.25 -16.20 -2.19
N GLN A 119 0.12 -14.99 -1.65
CA GLN A 119 -1.13 -14.45 -1.10
C GLN A 119 -1.31 -12.99 -1.51
N ILE A 120 -2.50 -12.65 -1.98
CA ILE A 120 -2.91 -11.27 -2.29
C ILE A 120 -4.17 -10.95 -1.49
N LYS A 121 -4.17 -9.83 -0.75
CA LYS A 121 -5.35 -9.27 -0.09
C LYS A 121 -5.51 -7.81 -0.50
N ILE A 122 -6.71 -7.44 -0.93
CA ILE A 122 -7.04 -6.07 -1.31
C ILE A 122 -8.24 -5.60 -0.49
N VAL A 123 -8.08 -4.46 0.18
CA VAL A 123 -9.11 -3.73 0.91
C VAL A 123 -9.24 -2.36 0.26
N SER A 124 -10.43 -2.01 -0.24
CA SER A 124 -10.72 -0.69 -0.77
C SER A 124 -11.96 -0.16 -0.06
N THR A 125 -11.91 1.08 0.39
CA THR A 125 -13.01 1.70 1.16
C THR A 125 -13.61 2.94 0.49
N ASP A 126 -12.95 3.50 -0.52
CA ASP A 126 -13.51 4.58 -1.32
C ASP A 126 -14.56 4.07 -2.31
N LYS A 127 -15.54 4.94 -2.64
CA LYS A 127 -16.44 4.71 -3.78
C LYS A 127 -15.61 4.61 -5.06
N GLY A 128 -15.70 3.48 -5.76
CA GLY A 128 -15.22 3.39 -7.13
C GLY A 128 -15.81 4.51 -7.98
N GLN A 129 -14.96 5.15 -8.78
CA GLN A 129 -15.42 6.01 -9.86
C GLN A 129 -15.51 5.11 -11.10
N GLU A 130 -16.73 4.93 -11.63
CA GLU A 130 -16.93 4.43 -12.99
C GLU A 130 -16.36 5.40 -14.03
#